data_AF-C0MAR9-F1
#
_entry.id   AF-C0MAR9-F1
#
_cell.length_a   1.000
_cell.length_b   1.000
_cell.length_c   1.000
_cell.angle_alpha   90.00
_cell.angle_beta   90.00
_cell.angle_gamma   90.00
#
_symmetry.space_group_name_H-M   'P 1'
#
loop_
_entity.id
_entity.type
_entity.pdbx_description
1 polymer ?
#
loop_
_entity_poly.entity_id
_entity_poly.type
_entity_poly.pdbx_seq_one_letter_code
_entity_poly.pdbx_strand_id
1 'polypeptide(L)'
;MKKRLAFILVAFGILGFSLGNEVLAADTAPASATMATDSDVSFYNGELLKKYLVQSGDRLYFDYDKAIQDKVSDGVIDMGFLVETISEDYSQQTFTSRKYFKAGWQLYGNYCGPGHNGNHFTLPVIDVLDQGCQNHDSCYRWGAGIGANCECNRQLVNYIKVYRRWMPAHALGVADAIRVYFETVGAIGC
;
A
#
# COMPACT_ATOMS: atom_id res chain seq x y z
N MET A 1 59.45 4.06 -52.01
CA MET A 1 59.66 5.42 -52.55
C MET A 1 58.33 6.07 -52.93
N LYS A 2 58.07 7.25 -52.35
CA LYS A 2 57.32 8.43 -52.86
C LYS A 2 56.32 8.28 -54.04
N LYS A 3 55.05 8.57 -53.71
CA LYS A 3 54.01 9.44 -54.35
C LYS A 3 54.01 9.70 -55.87
N ARG A 4 52.79 9.65 -56.48
CA ARG A 4 52.05 10.73 -57.23
C ARG A 4 50.80 10.12 -57.91
N LEU A 5 49.56 10.47 -57.53
CA LEU A 5 48.69 11.59 -57.98
C LEU A 5 48.11 11.45 -59.41
N ALA A 6 46.78 11.34 -59.51
CA ALA A 6 45.97 11.92 -60.59
C ALA A 6 44.51 12.09 -60.14
N PHE A 7 44.08 13.35 -60.07
CA PHE A 7 42.68 13.78 -59.94
C PHE A 7 42.05 13.82 -61.33
N ILE A 8 40.82 13.33 -61.49
CA ILE A 8 39.94 13.75 -62.59
C ILE A 8 38.56 14.07 -61.98
N LEU A 9 38.17 15.34 -62.13
CA LEU A 9 36.85 15.90 -61.84
C LEU A 9 35.98 15.74 -63.08
N VAL A 10 34.78 15.17 -62.95
CA VAL A 10 33.64 15.48 -63.84
C VAL A 10 32.36 15.47 -62.99
N ALA A 11 31.80 16.66 -62.80
CA ALA A 11 30.40 16.84 -62.42
C ALA A 11 29.54 16.75 -63.68
N PHE A 12 28.31 16.23 -63.59
CA PHE A 12 27.08 16.75 -64.22
C PHE A 12 25.91 15.76 -64.06
N GLY A 13 24.72 16.30 -63.80
CA GLY A 13 23.47 15.70 -64.27
C GLY A 13 22.49 15.21 -63.19
N ILE A 14 21.65 16.13 -62.72
CA ILE A 14 20.37 15.83 -62.06
C ILE A 14 19.42 15.21 -63.12
N LEU A 15 18.75 14.10 -62.79
CA LEU A 15 17.47 13.71 -63.40
C LEU A 15 16.70 12.86 -62.40
N GLY A 16 15.58 13.41 -61.94
CA GLY A 16 14.69 12.77 -60.97
C GLY A 16 13.98 11.55 -61.55
N PHE A 17 13.80 10.55 -60.71
CA PHE A 17 12.82 9.50 -60.90
C PHE A 17 12.08 9.29 -59.58
N SER A 18 10.80 9.66 -59.56
CA SER A 18 9.88 9.45 -58.45
C SER A 18 9.52 7.97 -58.35
N LEU A 19 9.88 7.33 -57.24
CA LEU A 19 9.28 6.07 -56.83
C LEU A 19 8.57 6.32 -55.50
N GLY A 20 7.24 6.17 -55.53
CA GLY A 20 6.41 6.24 -54.34
C GLY A 20 6.79 5.12 -53.38
N ASN A 21 7.17 5.50 -52.16
CA ASN A 21 7.20 4.58 -51.04
C ASN A 21 5.78 4.48 -50.49
N GLU A 22 5.09 3.37 -50.72
CA GLU A 22 4.02 2.96 -49.82
C GLU A 22 4.67 2.53 -48.50
N VAL A 23 4.70 3.48 -47.55
CA VAL A 23 5.00 3.17 -46.15
C VAL A 23 3.74 2.53 -45.58
N LEU A 24 3.75 1.20 -45.48
CA LEU A 24 2.84 0.49 -44.58
C LEU A 24 3.14 0.95 -43.16
N ALA A 25 2.30 1.86 -42.65
CA ALA A 25 2.24 2.19 -41.25
C ALA A 25 1.74 0.95 -40.49
N ALA A 26 2.66 0.14 -39.99
CA ALA A 26 2.39 -0.80 -38.91
C ALA A 26 2.34 -0.01 -37.60
N ASP A 27 1.27 0.77 -37.41
CA ASP A 27 0.93 1.34 -36.10
C ASP A 27 0.28 0.23 -35.26
N THR A 28 1.13 -0.64 -34.72
CA THR A 28 0.79 -1.36 -33.50
C THR A 28 1.89 -1.09 -32.49
N ALA A 29 1.95 0.15 -32.03
CA ALA A 29 2.55 0.43 -30.74
C ALA A 29 1.82 -0.44 -29.69
N PRO A 30 2.53 -1.23 -28.88
CA PRO A 30 1.88 -1.95 -27.79
C PRO A 30 1.20 -0.92 -26.89
N ALA A 31 -0.04 -1.22 -26.49
CA ALA A 31 -0.76 -0.45 -25.49
C ALA A 31 0.18 -0.17 -24.33
N SER A 32 0.48 1.12 -24.09
CA SER A 32 1.31 1.58 -23.00
C SER A 32 0.87 0.87 -21.73
N ALA A 33 1.73 0.04 -21.15
CA ALA A 33 1.56 -0.44 -19.80
C ALA A 33 1.35 0.81 -18.92
N THR A 34 0.14 1.02 -18.44
CA THR A 34 -0.14 2.07 -17.45
C THR A 34 0.77 1.78 -16.27
N MET A 35 1.72 2.68 -15.99
CA MET A 35 2.54 2.54 -14.79
C MET A 35 1.61 2.47 -13.58
N ALA A 36 1.73 1.41 -12.78
CA ALA A 36 0.95 1.24 -11.57
C ALA A 36 1.14 2.46 -10.66
N THR A 37 0.06 2.99 -10.09
CA THR A 37 0.17 4.09 -9.14
C THR A 37 0.71 3.59 -7.79
N ASP A 38 1.22 4.48 -6.94
CA ASP A 38 1.61 4.12 -5.56
C ASP A 38 0.45 3.43 -4.81
N SER A 39 -0.78 3.87 -5.09
CA SER A 39 -1.99 3.24 -4.57
C SER A 39 -2.12 1.80 -5.09
N ASP A 40 -1.95 1.55 -6.37
CA ASP A 40 -2.05 0.18 -6.91
C ASP A 40 -0.96 -0.74 -6.36
N VAL A 41 0.28 -0.23 -6.25
CA VAL A 41 1.42 -0.97 -5.70
C VAL A 41 1.18 -1.32 -4.22
N SER A 42 0.73 -0.35 -3.41
CA SER A 42 0.42 -0.59 -2.00
C SER A 42 -0.70 -1.62 -1.82
N PHE A 43 -1.74 -1.57 -2.65
CA PHE A 43 -2.83 -2.55 -2.59
C PHE A 43 -2.31 -3.96 -2.87
N TYR A 44 -1.54 -4.10 -3.94
CA TYR A 44 -0.93 -5.36 -4.34
C TYR A 44 -0.02 -5.92 -3.26
N ASN A 45 0.81 -5.07 -2.63
CA ASN A 45 1.65 -5.46 -1.50
C ASN A 45 0.80 -5.98 -0.33
N GLY A 46 -0.31 -5.32 0.00
CA GLY A 46 -1.23 -5.78 1.04
C GLY A 46 -1.88 -7.14 0.71
N GLU A 47 -2.26 -7.38 -0.56
CA GLU A 47 -2.77 -8.70 -0.97
C GLU A 47 -1.69 -9.79 -0.94
N LEU A 48 -0.45 -9.44 -1.31
CA LEU A 48 0.69 -10.36 -1.24
C LEU A 48 1.05 -10.69 0.22
N LEU A 49 1.02 -9.70 1.12
CA LEU A 49 1.33 -9.85 2.54
C LEU A 49 0.51 -10.97 3.20
N LYS A 50 -0.76 -11.15 2.82
CA LYS A 50 -1.63 -12.18 3.40
C LYS A 50 -1.05 -13.60 3.35
N LYS A 51 -0.15 -13.89 2.40
CA LYS A 51 0.53 -15.20 2.28
C LYS A 51 1.62 -15.44 3.34
N TYR A 52 2.04 -14.38 4.02
CA TYR A 52 3.12 -14.37 5.01
C TYR A 52 2.58 -14.08 6.41
N LEU A 53 1.25 -14.13 6.60
CA LEU A 53 0.63 -13.99 7.91
C LEU A 53 0.27 -15.37 8.45
N VAL A 54 0.78 -15.66 9.64
CA VAL A 54 0.49 -16.88 10.38
C VAL A 54 -0.44 -16.54 11.53
N GLN A 55 -1.60 -17.17 11.57
CA GLN A 55 -2.54 -16.99 12.65
C GLN A 55 -2.33 -18.05 13.75
N SER A 56 -2.25 -17.59 15.01
CA SER A 56 -2.29 -18.46 16.18
C SER A 56 -3.15 -17.82 17.27
N GLY A 57 -4.34 -18.40 17.50
CA GLY A 57 -5.33 -17.82 18.40
C GLY A 57 -5.92 -16.51 17.84
N ASP A 58 -5.95 -15.47 18.66
CA ASP A 58 -6.35 -14.10 18.30
C ASP A 58 -5.17 -13.24 17.80
N ARG A 59 -4.00 -13.86 17.56
CA ARG A 59 -2.79 -13.20 17.08
C ARG A 59 -2.45 -13.57 15.63
N LEU A 60 -2.00 -12.57 14.89
CA LEU A 60 -1.26 -12.68 13.64
C LEU A 60 0.21 -12.42 13.89
N TYR A 61 1.03 -13.25 13.27
CA TYR A 61 2.48 -13.15 13.22
C TYR A 61 2.90 -12.98 11.77
N PHE A 62 3.92 -12.16 11.52
CA PHE A 62 4.51 -12.03 10.20
C PHE A 62 5.66 -13.01 10.04
N ASP A 63 5.54 -13.91 9.05
CA ASP A 63 6.59 -14.86 8.67
C ASP A 63 7.69 -14.14 7.86
N TYR A 64 8.50 -13.37 8.58
CA TYR A 64 9.58 -12.56 8.04
C TYR A 64 10.63 -13.41 7.31
N ASP A 65 11.01 -14.56 7.87
CA ASP A 65 12.02 -15.44 7.28
C ASP A 65 11.56 -15.94 5.91
N LYS A 66 10.29 -16.35 5.79
CA LYS A 66 9.70 -16.75 4.51
C LYS A 66 9.61 -15.59 3.54
N ALA A 67 9.21 -14.40 4.00
CA ALA A 67 9.11 -13.20 3.16
C ALA A 67 10.47 -12.83 2.54
N ILE A 68 11.54 -12.88 3.36
CA ILE A 68 12.92 -12.64 2.91
C ILE A 68 13.38 -13.74 1.95
N GLN A 69 13.10 -15.01 2.24
CA GLN A 69 13.44 -16.12 1.36
C GLN A 69 12.79 -15.98 -0.02
N ASP A 70 11.53 -15.55 -0.07
CA ASP A 70 10.76 -15.33 -1.29
C ASP A 70 11.11 -14.00 -1.99
N LYS A 71 12.01 -13.20 -1.41
CA LYS A 71 12.48 -11.90 -1.94
C LYS A 71 11.34 -10.92 -2.22
N VAL A 72 10.37 -10.83 -1.30
CA VAL A 72 9.30 -9.83 -1.41
C VAL A 72 9.85 -8.42 -1.22
N SER A 73 9.09 -7.41 -1.64
CA SER A 73 9.50 -6.01 -1.52
C SER A 73 9.50 -5.51 -0.07
N ASP A 74 10.32 -4.50 0.22
CA ASP A 74 10.37 -3.84 1.54
C ASP A 74 8.99 -3.34 1.98
N GLY A 75 8.16 -2.86 1.04
CA GLY A 75 6.78 -2.44 1.35
C GLY A 75 5.90 -3.57 1.90
N VAL A 76 6.10 -4.83 1.47
CA VAL A 76 5.40 -5.98 2.06
C VAL A 76 5.94 -6.28 3.46
N ILE A 77 7.26 -6.16 3.64
CA ILE A 77 7.94 -6.39 4.92
C ILE A 77 7.49 -5.36 5.97
N ASP A 78 7.50 -4.08 5.63
CA ASP A 78 7.07 -2.99 6.51
C ASP A 78 5.60 -3.13 6.93
N MET A 79 4.72 -3.46 5.97
CA MET A 79 3.32 -3.75 6.27
C MET A 79 3.17 -4.99 7.17
N GLY A 80 3.99 -6.02 6.97
CA GLY A 80 3.99 -7.23 7.79
C GLY A 80 4.31 -6.96 9.25
N PHE A 81 5.39 -6.22 9.51
CA PHE A 81 5.71 -5.76 10.86
C PHE A 81 4.60 -4.90 11.47
N LEU A 82 3.96 -4.06 10.67
CA LEU A 82 2.85 -3.23 11.13
C LEU A 82 1.62 -4.06 11.49
N VAL A 83 1.25 -5.08 10.70
CA VAL A 83 0.16 -6.01 11.01
C VAL A 83 0.44 -6.79 12.30
N GLU A 84 1.65 -7.30 12.47
CA GLU A 84 2.05 -8.00 13.70
C GLU A 84 1.98 -7.07 14.92
N THR A 85 2.44 -5.83 14.78
CA THR A 85 2.36 -4.80 15.82
C THR A 85 0.90 -4.52 16.20
N ILE A 86 0.02 -4.30 15.22
CA ILE A 86 -1.42 -4.11 15.46
C ILE A 86 -1.99 -5.34 16.19
N SER A 87 -1.64 -6.55 15.72
CA SER A 87 -2.17 -7.77 16.31
C SER A 87 -1.71 -8.01 17.74
N GLU A 88 -0.46 -7.66 18.06
CA GLU A 88 0.05 -7.73 19.41
C GLU A 88 -0.80 -6.89 20.37
N ASP A 89 -1.06 -5.64 20.01
CA ASP A 89 -1.78 -4.70 20.86
C ASP A 89 -3.23 -5.15 21.13
N TYR A 90 -3.92 -5.69 20.12
CA TYR A 90 -5.29 -6.19 20.28
C TYR A 90 -5.38 -7.47 21.11
N SER A 91 -4.41 -8.38 20.99
CA SER A 91 -4.44 -9.70 21.65
C SER A 91 -4.06 -9.68 23.13
N GLN A 92 -3.33 -8.66 23.61
CA GLN A 92 -2.78 -8.72 24.96
C GLN A 92 -3.83 -8.63 26.09
N GLN A 93 -5.12 -8.39 25.83
CA GLN A 93 -6.30 -8.41 26.74
C GLN A 93 -6.09 -8.08 28.25
N THR A 94 -5.04 -7.35 28.61
CA THR A 94 -4.64 -7.06 29.99
C THR A 94 -5.00 -5.62 30.27
N PHE A 95 -6.28 -5.44 30.60
CA PHE A 95 -6.87 -4.16 30.97
C PHE A 95 -6.22 -3.61 32.25
N THR A 96 -5.10 -2.91 32.10
CA THR A 96 -4.52 -2.07 33.16
C THR A 96 -4.30 -0.66 32.61
N SER A 97 -4.94 0.31 33.25
CA SER A 97 -4.81 1.74 32.95
C SER A 97 -3.34 2.20 32.91
N ARG A 98 -2.44 1.54 33.65
CA ARG A 98 -1.01 1.84 33.72
C ARG A 98 -0.22 1.49 32.44
N LYS A 99 -0.67 0.53 31.62
CA LYS A 99 -0.04 0.16 30.34
C LYS A 99 -0.58 1.01 29.18
N TYR A 100 -1.86 1.39 29.26
CA TYR A 100 -2.56 2.28 28.32
C TYR A 100 -1.91 3.67 28.19
N PHE A 101 -1.45 4.24 29.32
CA PHE A 101 -0.74 5.53 29.32
C PHE A 101 0.73 5.45 28.88
N LYS A 102 1.27 4.25 28.64
CA LYS A 102 2.69 4.06 28.31
C LYS A 102 2.97 3.51 26.91
N ALA A 103 1.96 2.98 26.20
CA ALA A 103 2.15 2.44 24.85
C ALA A 103 0.87 2.46 24.01
N GLY A 104 0.05 3.51 24.10
CA GLY A 104 -0.79 3.87 22.96
C GLY A 104 0.16 4.24 21.84
N TRP A 105 0.39 3.35 20.87
CA TRP A 105 1.25 3.61 19.74
C TRP A 105 0.45 4.26 18.60
N GLN A 106 0.84 5.47 18.24
CA GLN A 106 0.23 6.25 17.16
C GLN A 106 0.76 5.65 15.86
N LEU A 107 -0.02 4.77 15.21
CA LEU A 107 0.38 4.17 13.94
C LEU A 107 0.49 5.26 12.86
N TYR A 108 -0.48 6.16 12.84
CA TYR A 108 -0.55 7.27 11.90
C TYR A 108 -1.55 8.32 12.37
N GLY A 109 -1.24 9.60 12.16
CA GLY A 109 -2.19 10.68 12.42
C GLY A 109 -2.75 10.70 13.83
N ASN A 110 -3.79 11.47 14.09
CA ASN A 110 -4.29 11.64 15.45
C ASN A 110 -5.17 10.46 15.92
N TYR A 111 -5.62 9.60 15.01
CA TYR A 111 -6.65 8.59 15.26
C TYR A 111 -6.25 7.15 14.90
N CYS A 112 -5.23 6.90 14.08
CA CYS A 112 -4.90 5.52 13.74
C CYS A 112 -4.03 4.89 14.82
N GLY A 113 -4.64 4.04 15.65
CA GLY A 113 -3.92 3.18 16.59
C GLY A 113 -4.80 2.76 17.77
N PRO A 114 -4.57 1.57 18.37
CA PRO A 114 -5.30 1.16 19.57
C PRO A 114 -5.20 2.20 20.68
N GLY A 115 -6.35 2.74 21.07
CA GLY A 115 -6.46 3.75 22.13
C GLY A 115 -6.07 5.17 21.73
N HIS A 116 -5.77 5.43 20.46
CA HIS A 116 -5.55 6.77 19.90
C HIS A 116 -6.84 7.33 19.34
N ASN A 117 -7.59 8.10 20.12
CA ASN A 117 -8.83 8.73 19.68
C ASN A 117 -8.70 10.26 19.50
N GLY A 118 -7.53 10.75 19.10
CA GLY A 118 -7.29 12.18 18.87
C GLY A 118 -7.52 13.06 20.10
N ASN A 119 -7.02 12.62 21.26
CA ASN A 119 -7.25 13.26 22.56
C ASN A 119 -8.75 13.48 22.82
N HIS A 120 -9.50 12.39 22.92
CA HIS A 120 -10.96 12.42 23.12
C HIS A 120 -11.69 13.24 22.04
N PHE A 121 -11.31 13.04 20.78
CA PHE A 121 -11.87 13.71 19.60
C PHE A 121 -11.71 15.24 19.60
N THR A 122 -10.64 15.76 20.21
CA THR A 122 -10.35 17.21 20.22
C THR A 122 -9.34 17.65 19.16
N LEU A 123 -8.48 16.73 18.70
CA LEU A 123 -7.53 17.01 17.63
C LEU A 123 -8.22 16.93 16.25
N PRO A 124 -7.81 17.74 15.27
CA PRO A 124 -8.34 17.62 13.91
C PRO A 124 -7.83 16.36 13.22
N VAL A 125 -8.57 15.84 12.25
CA VAL A 125 -8.03 14.85 11.30
C VAL A 125 -6.93 15.49 10.47
N ILE A 126 -5.84 14.75 10.21
CA ILE A 126 -4.71 15.30 9.46
C ILE A 126 -4.73 14.94 7.97
N ASP A 127 -5.39 13.84 7.59
CA ASP A 127 -5.54 13.40 6.21
C ASP A 127 -6.74 12.44 6.01
N VAL A 128 -6.84 11.85 4.81
CA VAL A 128 -7.93 10.93 4.44
C VAL A 128 -7.90 9.64 5.25
N LEU A 129 -6.73 9.07 5.55
CA LEU A 129 -6.61 7.85 6.35
C LEU A 129 -7.02 8.11 7.79
N ASP A 130 -6.53 9.21 8.37
CA ASP A 130 -6.81 9.64 9.74
C ASP A 130 -8.31 9.88 9.96
N GLN A 131 -9.02 10.41 8.95
CA GLN A 131 -10.48 10.51 8.98
C GLN A 131 -11.18 9.14 9.02
N GLY A 132 -10.65 8.15 8.31
CA GLY A 132 -11.14 6.78 8.37
C GLY A 132 -10.99 6.19 9.78
N CYS A 133 -9.84 6.41 10.40
CA CYS A 133 -9.57 5.98 11.78
C CYS A 133 -10.45 6.72 12.79
N GLN A 134 -10.64 8.04 12.65
CA GLN A 134 -11.58 8.80 13.50
C GLN A 134 -13.00 8.22 13.43
N ASN A 135 -13.48 7.88 12.22
CA ASN A 135 -14.80 7.29 12.04
C ASN A 135 -14.89 5.93 12.75
N HIS A 136 -13.85 5.10 12.64
CA HIS A 136 -13.76 3.81 13.33
C HIS A 136 -13.84 3.99 14.85
N ASP A 137 -13.02 4.87 15.42
CA ASP A 137 -13.01 5.15 16.86
C ASP A 137 -14.35 5.65 17.39
N SER A 138 -15.06 6.47 16.59
CA SER A 138 -16.38 6.99 16.97
C SER A 138 -17.45 5.89 17.03
N CYS A 139 -17.27 4.82 16.26
CA CYS A 139 -18.14 3.64 16.25
C CYS A 139 -17.75 2.62 17.33
N TYR A 140 -16.45 2.52 17.61
CA TYR A 140 -15.87 1.42 18.38
C TYR A 140 -16.35 1.39 19.84
N ARG A 141 -16.80 0.22 20.29
CA ARG A 141 -17.27 -0.07 21.65
C ARG A 141 -16.22 -0.86 22.42
N TRP A 142 -15.44 -0.16 23.24
CA TRP A 142 -14.44 -0.77 24.11
C TRP A 142 -15.08 -1.69 25.16
N GLY A 143 -14.48 -2.87 25.35
CA GLY A 143 -14.91 -3.85 26.37
C GLY A 143 -16.21 -4.61 26.05
N ALA A 144 -16.77 -4.46 24.85
CA ALA A 144 -18.09 -5.03 24.50
C ALA A 144 -18.07 -6.49 24.01
N GLY A 145 -16.91 -7.18 24.05
CA GLY A 145 -16.75 -8.57 23.63
C GLY A 145 -16.45 -8.78 22.14
N ILE A 146 -16.19 -10.03 21.77
CA ILE A 146 -15.51 -10.47 20.54
C ILE A 146 -16.27 -10.16 19.21
N GLY A 147 -17.55 -9.78 19.24
CA GLY A 147 -18.32 -9.42 18.03
C GLY A 147 -18.89 -8.00 17.98
N ALA A 148 -18.65 -7.17 19.00
CA ALA A 148 -19.35 -5.89 19.14
C ALA A 148 -18.88 -4.80 18.17
N ASN A 149 -17.73 -5.00 17.53
CA ASN A 149 -17.08 -4.00 16.67
C ASN A 149 -16.97 -4.43 15.20
N CYS A 150 -17.66 -5.52 14.82
CA CYS A 150 -17.63 -6.05 13.45
C CYS A 150 -18.02 -5.03 12.39
N GLU A 151 -19.08 -4.26 12.68
CA GLU A 151 -19.52 -3.23 11.75
C GLU A 151 -18.52 -2.07 11.65
N CYS A 152 -17.95 -1.64 12.78
CA CYS A 152 -16.92 -0.60 12.79
C CYS A 152 -15.70 -1.04 11.96
N ASN A 153 -15.21 -2.25 12.18
CA ASN A 153 -14.06 -2.83 11.46
C ASN A 153 -14.36 -2.92 9.95
N ARG A 154 -15.56 -3.38 9.57
CA ARG A 154 -16.00 -3.45 8.17
C ARG A 154 -16.08 -2.07 7.53
N GLN A 155 -16.61 -1.08 8.23
CA GLN A 155 -16.69 0.29 7.73
C GLN A 155 -15.29 0.87 7.48
N LEU A 156 -14.32 0.63 8.36
CA LEU A 156 -12.93 1.07 8.18
C LEU A 156 -12.28 0.41 6.94
N VAL A 157 -12.42 -0.92 6.79
CA VAL A 157 -11.93 -1.65 5.61
C VAL A 157 -12.52 -1.09 4.33
N ASN A 158 -13.84 -0.87 4.29
CA ASN A 158 -14.53 -0.32 3.13
C ASN A 158 -14.10 1.11 2.84
N TYR A 159 -13.94 1.94 3.87
CA TYR A 159 -13.46 3.30 3.74
C TYR A 159 -12.06 3.31 3.10
N ILE A 160 -11.12 2.50 3.60
CA ILE A 160 -9.78 2.40 3.03
C ILE A 160 -9.84 2.00 1.55
N LYS A 161 -10.61 0.96 1.20
CA LYS A 161 -10.76 0.51 -0.20
C LYS A 161 -11.30 1.60 -1.13
N VAL A 162 -12.33 2.32 -0.69
CA VAL A 162 -12.99 3.36 -1.50
C VAL A 162 -12.09 4.58 -1.63
N TYR A 163 -11.44 4.99 -0.54
CA TYR A 163 -10.76 6.29 -0.46
C TYR A 163 -9.25 6.24 -0.72
N ARG A 164 -8.64 5.06 -0.90
CA ARG A 164 -7.19 4.89 -1.09
C ARG A 164 -6.55 5.81 -2.13
N ARG A 165 -7.24 6.15 -3.22
CA ARG A 165 -6.70 7.02 -4.28
C ARG A 165 -6.51 8.48 -3.87
N TRP A 166 -7.14 8.90 -2.76
CA TRP A 166 -7.02 10.25 -2.19
C TRP A 166 -6.13 10.27 -0.95
N MET A 167 -5.61 9.12 -0.50
CA MET A 167 -4.63 9.07 0.58
C MET A 167 -3.26 9.52 0.06
N PRO A 168 -2.48 10.27 0.86
CA PRO A 168 -1.13 10.61 0.49
C PRO A 168 -0.26 9.34 0.43
N ALA A 169 0.74 9.33 -0.46
CA ALA A 169 1.54 8.13 -0.73
C ALA A 169 2.17 7.50 0.54
N HIS A 170 2.63 8.35 1.47
CA HIS A 170 3.24 7.92 2.72
C HIS A 170 2.26 7.26 3.72
N ALA A 171 0.94 7.43 3.54
CA ALA A 171 -0.09 6.81 4.37
C ALA A 171 -0.58 5.46 3.82
N LEU A 172 -0.34 5.17 2.53
CA LEU A 172 -0.87 3.98 1.85
C LEU A 172 -0.40 2.67 2.50
N GLY A 173 0.87 2.62 2.91
CA GLY A 173 1.44 1.47 3.62
C GLY A 173 0.68 1.14 4.90
N VAL A 174 0.42 2.17 5.71
CA VAL A 174 -0.34 2.05 6.95
C VAL A 174 -1.79 1.66 6.67
N ALA A 175 -2.43 2.31 5.70
CA ALA A 175 -3.81 2.03 5.32
C ALA A 175 -4.00 0.55 4.92
N ASP A 176 -3.12 0.02 4.06
CA ASP A 176 -3.22 -1.36 3.62
C ASP A 176 -2.86 -2.36 4.73
N ALA A 177 -1.94 -2.04 5.65
CA ALA A 177 -1.69 -2.88 6.82
C ALA A 177 -2.92 -2.96 7.76
N ILE A 178 -3.55 -1.81 8.07
CA ILE A 178 -4.79 -1.74 8.86
C ILE A 178 -5.89 -2.58 8.18
N ARG A 179 -6.08 -2.39 6.87
CA ARG A 179 -7.04 -3.15 6.09
C ARG A 179 -6.77 -4.65 6.16
N VAL A 180 -5.53 -5.07 5.93
CA VAL A 180 -5.14 -6.49 5.96
C VAL A 180 -5.39 -7.08 7.34
N TYR A 181 -5.04 -6.38 8.42
CA TYR A 181 -5.31 -6.84 9.79
C TYR A 181 -6.82 -7.08 10.02
N PHE A 182 -7.67 -6.12 9.65
CA PHE A 182 -9.12 -6.25 9.85
C PHE A 182 -9.78 -7.26 8.91
N GLU A 183 -9.22 -7.50 7.72
CA GLU A 183 -9.66 -8.56 6.80
C GLU A 183 -9.25 -9.97 7.24
N THR A 184 -8.19 -10.10 8.03
CA THR A 184 -7.62 -11.41 8.41
C THR A 184 -8.08 -11.85 9.80
N VAL A 185 -7.93 -10.99 10.82
CA VAL A 185 -8.25 -11.35 12.22
C VAL A 185 -9.22 -10.38 12.88
N GLY A 186 -9.30 -9.12 12.43
CA GLY A 186 -10.33 -8.21 12.93
C GLY A 186 -11.77 -8.59 12.54
N ALA A 187 -11.93 -9.65 11.74
CA ALA A 187 -13.19 -10.33 11.47
C ALA A 187 -13.39 -11.60 12.32
N ILE A 188 -12.50 -11.98 13.23
CA ILE A 188 -12.68 -13.19 14.05
C ILE A 188 -13.52 -12.85 15.27
N GLY A 189 -14.70 -13.47 15.35
CA GLY A 189 -15.78 -12.99 16.22
C GLY A 189 -16.84 -12.18 15.47
N CYS A 190 -16.51 -11.88 14.21
CA CYS A 190 -17.40 -11.62 13.11
C CYS A 190 -17.36 -12.84 12.15
#